data_AF-A0AAV4H6Q8-F1
#
_entry.id   AF-A0AAV4H6Q8-F1
#
_cell.length_a   1.000
_cell.length_b   1.000
_cell.length_c   1.000
_cell.angle_alpha   90.00
_cell.angle_beta   90.00
_cell.angle_gamma   90.00
#
_symmetry.space_group_name_H-M   'P 1'
#
loop_
_entity.id
_entity.type
_entity.pdbx_description
1 polymer ?
#
loop_
_entity_poly.entity_id
_entity_poly.type
_entity_poly.pdbx_seq_one_letter_code
_entity_poly.pdbx_strand_id
1 'polypeptide(L)'
;MFPTGCDGWHLGLNRTDNKKLTAAELYKSRLQIRHEDFNIVFKGKKLTQQYAVDQWAKVEAGCLDWDKNAQDHSALHNVARISGD
;
A
#
# COMPACT_ATOMS: atom_id res chain seq x y z
N MET A 1 1.83 3.61 14.53
CA MET A 1 1.69 4.34 15.80
C MET A 1 0.41 5.18 15.73
N PHE A 2 -0.71 4.63 16.19
CA PHE A 2 -1.99 5.32 16.40
C PHE A 2 -2.43 5.01 17.84
N PRO A 3 -3.09 5.92 18.57
CA PRO A 3 -3.36 5.75 20.00
C PRO A 3 -4.26 4.55 20.35
N THR A 4 -4.99 4.02 19.37
CA THR A 4 -5.81 2.81 19.52
C THR A 4 -5.19 1.56 18.90
N GLY A 5 -3.97 1.62 18.38
CA GLY A 5 -3.29 0.46 17.79
C GLY A 5 -3.96 -0.10 16.53
N CYS A 6 -4.78 0.69 15.82
CA CYS A 6 -5.44 0.22 14.60
C CYS A 6 -4.41 -0.32 13.60
N ASP A 7 -4.68 -1.54 13.15
CA ASP A 7 -3.77 -2.29 12.30
C ASP A 7 -3.48 -1.54 10.98
N GLY A 8 -2.29 -1.77 10.44
CA GLY A 8 -1.84 -1.14 9.20
C GLY A 8 -2.53 -1.72 7.97
N TRP A 9 -2.06 -1.34 6.78
CA TRP A 9 -2.41 -2.11 5.59
C TRP A 9 -1.62 -3.42 5.58
N HIS A 10 -2.29 -4.53 5.27
CA HIS A 10 -1.67 -5.84 5.03
C HIS A 10 -2.40 -6.59 3.90
N LEU A 11 -1.75 -7.61 3.33
CA LEU A 11 -2.35 -8.47 2.31
C LEU A 11 -3.58 -9.20 2.88
N GLY A 12 -4.67 -9.22 2.10
CA GLY A 12 -5.94 -9.85 2.51
C GLY A 12 -6.90 -8.92 3.26
N LEU A 13 -6.52 -7.66 3.51
CA LEU A 13 -7.45 -6.67 4.03
C LEU A 13 -8.52 -6.35 2.97
N ASN A 14 -9.79 -6.47 3.33
CA ASN A 14 -10.91 -6.22 2.44
C ASN A 14 -11.67 -4.96 2.87
N ARG A 15 -12.25 -4.29 1.88
CA ARG A 15 -13.24 -3.22 2.05
C ARG A 15 -14.55 -3.80 2.57
N THR A 16 -15.45 -2.93 3.02
CA THR A 16 -16.81 -3.31 3.46
C THR A 16 -17.64 -3.96 2.36
N ASP A 17 -17.28 -3.79 1.08
CA ASP A 17 -17.89 -4.45 -0.09
C ASP A 17 -17.18 -5.75 -0.50
N ASN A 18 -16.38 -6.34 0.40
CA ASN A 18 -15.59 -7.57 0.18
C ASN A 18 -14.56 -7.50 -0.95
N LYS A 19 -14.27 -6.32 -1.50
CA LYS A 19 -13.19 -6.13 -2.45
C LYS A 19 -11.86 -5.98 -1.74
N LYS A 20 -10.77 -6.41 -2.38
CA LYS A 20 -9.41 -6.21 -1.89
C LYS A 20 -9.19 -4.71 -1.66
N LEU A 21 -8.77 -4.35 -0.44
CA LEU A 21 -8.38 -2.99 -0.12
C LEU A 21 -6.92 -2.80 -0.48
N THR A 22 -6.63 -1.82 -1.33
CA THR A 22 -5.25 -1.46 -1.66
C THR A 22 -4.64 -0.56 -0.58
N ALA A 23 -3.31 -0.59 -0.45
CA ALA A 23 -2.58 0.31 0.46
C ALA A 23 -2.90 1.78 0.15
N ALA A 24 -2.96 2.12 -1.14
CA ALA A 24 -3.28 3.45 -1.62
C ALA A 24 -4.66 3.93 -1.16
N GLU A 25 -5.69 3.08 -1.28
CA GLU A 25 -7.05 3.43 -0.83
C GLU A 25 -7.10 3.66 0.68
N LEU A 26 -6.47 2.79 1.48
CA LEU A 26 -6.45 2.93 2.93
C LEU A 26 -5.74 4.22 3.36
N TYR A 27 -4.56 4.52 2.80
CA TYR A 27 -3.81 5.69 3.22
C TYR A 27 -4.43 7.00 2.71
N LYS A 28 -5.06 7.00 1.53
CA LYS A 28 -5.88 8.13 1.06
C LYS A 28 -7.05 8.38 2.00
N SER A 29 -7.76 7.34 2.45
CA SER A 29 -8.88 7.52 3.37
C SER A 29 -8.43 8.05 4.73
N ARG A 30 -7.25 7.64 5.22
CA ARG A 30 -6.64 8.17 6.46
C ARG A 30 -6.18 9.63 6.36
N LEU A 31 -5.91 10.12 5.15
CA LEU A 31 -5.55 11.52 4.87
C LEU A 31 -6.74 12.34 4.36
N GLN A 32 -7.95 11.78 4.29
CA GLN A 32 -9.11 12.55 3.88
C GLN A 32 -9.55 13.46 5.04
N ILE A 33 -9.72 14.76 4.77
CA ILE A 33 -10.32 15.69 5.73
C ILE A 33 -11.83 15.40 5.80
N ARG A 34 -12.35 15.22 7.02
CA ARG A 34 -13.78 15.00 7.29
C ARG A 34 -14.21 16.01 8.34
N HIS A 35 -15.32 16.70 8.09
CA HIS A 35 -15.75 17.88 8.86
C HIS A 35 -16.02 17.60 10.35
N GLU A 36 -16.29 16.36 10.71
CA GLU A 36 -16.67 15.94 12.07
C GLU A 36 -15.63 15.05 12.75
N ASP A 37 -14.49 14.78 12.09
CA ASP A 37 -13.56 13.73 12.53
C ASP A 37 -12.24 14.31 13.06
N PHE A 38 -11.85 13.90 14.28
CA PHE A 38 -10.59 14.31 14.89
C PHE A 38 -9.44 13.49 14.32
N ASN A 39 -8.87 13.95 13.21
CA ASN A 39 -7.76 13.26 12.58
C ASN A 39 -6.41 13.63 13.22
N ILE A 40 -5.88 12.69 14.01
CA ILE A 40 -4.61 12.81 14.76
C ILE A 40 -3.42 12.98 13.81
N VAL A 41 -3.48 12.38 12.62
CA VAL A 41 -2.41 12.50 11.61
C VAL A 41 -2.19 13.97 11.27
N PHE A 42 -3.26 14.77 11.13
CA PHE A 42 -3.15 16.19 10.79
C PHE A 42 -2.69 17.11 11.93
N LYS A 43 -2.80 16.67 13.19
CA LYS A 43 -2.29 17.43 14.34
C LYS A 43 -0.77 17.29 14.51
N GLY A 44 -0.18 16.25 13.91
CA GLY A 44 1.23 15.93 14.03
C GLY A 44 2.23 16.89 13.36
N LYS A 45 1.77 17.88 12.58
CA LYS A 45 2.62 18.82 11.80
C LYS A 45 3.73 18.11 11.02
N LYS A 46 4.96 18.11 11.53
CA LYS A 46 6.11 17.40 10.95
C LYS A 46 5.86 15.90 10.84
N LEU A 47 5.21 15.31 11.84
CA LEU A 47 4.85 13.89 11.84
C LEU A 47 3.84 13.57 10.73
N THR A 48 2.93 14.50 10.42
CA THR A 48 2.00 14.39 9.28
C THR A 48 2.76 14.27 7.97
N GLN A 49 3.76 15.13 7.77
CA GLN A 49 4.57 15.15 6.55
C GLN A 49 5.37 13.85 6.41
N GLN A 50 6.03 13.41 7.49
CA GLN A 50 6.76 12.15 7.52
C GLN A 50 5.84 10.95 7.23
N TYR A 51 4.67 10.93 7.85
CA TYR A 51 3.68 9.88 7.65
C TYR A 51 3.23 9.81 6.18
N ALA A 52 2.95 10.96 5.55
CA ALA A 52 2.53 11.01 4.16
C ALA A 52 3.60 10.46 3.20
N VAL A 53 4.86 10.85 3.41
CA VAL A 53 5.99 10.37 2.62
C VAL A 53 6.20 8.86 2.80
N ASP A 54 6.16 8.37 4.05
CA ASP A 54 6.32 6.95 4.36
C ASP A 54 5.20 6.11 3.73
N GLN A 55 3.95 6.57 3.79
CA GLN A 55 2.82 5.84 3.20
C GLN A 55 2.90 5.83 1.67
N TRP A 56 3.34 6.93 1.05
CA TRP A 56 3.57 6.96 -0.40
C TRP A 56 4.67 6.00 -0.83
N ALA A 57 5.82 5.99 -0.13
CA ALA A 57 6.92 5.08 -0.42
C ALA A 57 6.51 3.60 -0.31
N LYS A 58 5.65 3.25 0.65
CA LYS A 58 5.09 1.89 0.79
C LYS A 58 4.21 1.50 -0.40
N VAL A 59 3.39 2.42 -0.90
CA VAL A 59 2.55 2.18 -2.08
C VAL A 59 3.42 1.93 -3.31
N GLU A 60 4.42 2.79 -3.54
CA GLU A 60 5.35 2.64 -4.67
C GLU A 60 6.21 1.36 -4.57
N ALA A 61 6.66 0.99 -3.37
CA ALA A 61 7.36 -0.27 -3.17
C ALA A 61 6.50 -1.47 -3.56
N GLY A 62 5.20 -1.45 -3.23
CA GLY A 62 4.24 -2.46 -3.68
C GLY A 62 4.02 -2.46 -5.20
N CYS A 63 4.12 -1.28 -5.85
CA CYS A 63 4.12 -1.18 -7.31
C CYS A 63 5.36 -1.88 -7.91
N LEU A 64 6.55 -1.56 -7.42
CA LEU A 64 7.78 -2.14 -7.94
C LEU A 64 7.87 -3.66 -7.73
N ASP A 65 7.27 -4.18 -6.65
CA ASP A 65 7.27 -5.61 -6.38
C ASP A 65 6.39 -6.39 -7.37
N TRP A 66 5.24 -5.86 -7.80
CA TRP A 66 4.43 -6.52 -8.83
C TRP A 66 5.14 -6.51 -10.18
N ASP A 67 5.82 -5.41 -10.53
CA ASP A 67 6.57 -5.27 -11.77
C ASP A 67 7.71 -6.29 -11.85
N LYS A 68 8.48 -6.44 -10.76
CA LYS A 68 9.56 -7.42 -10.66
C LYS A 68 9.04 -8.86 -10.79
N ASN A 69 7.98 -9.20 -10.08
CA ASN A 69 7.41 -10.55 -10.13
C ASN A 69 6.87 -10.89 -11.54
N ALA A 70 6.29 -9.91 -12.23
CA ALA A 70 5.84 -10.09 -13.62
C ALA A 70 7.03 -10.33 -14.57
N GLN A 71 8.13 -9.58 -14.40
CA GLN A 71 9.36 -9.76 -15.18
C GLN A 71 10.00 -11.12 -14.92
N ASP A 72 10.12 -11.54 -13.66
CA ASP A 72 10.68 -12.84 -13.28
C ASP A 72 9.87 -14.00 -13.87
N HIS A 73 8.53 -13.92 -13.82
CA HIS A 73 7.67 -14.93 -14.42
C HIS A 73 7.84 -15.01 -15.94
N SER A 74 8.00 -13.86 -16.61
CA SER A 74 8.28 -13.84 -18.06
C SER A 74 9.68 -14.36 -18.41
N ALA A 75 10.67 -14.10 -17.55
CA ALA A 75 12.04 -14.58 -17.71
C ALA A 75 12.10 -16.10 -17.55
N LEU A 76 11.42 -16.67 -16.54
CA LEU A 76 11.29 -18.11 -16.35
C LEU A 76 10.61 -18.80 -17.54
N HIS A 77 9.52 -18.21 -18.05
CA HIS A 77 8.86 -18.72 -19.26
C HIS A 77 9.79 -18.72 -20.48
N ASN A 78 10.60 -17.67 -20.65
CA ASN A 78 11.58 -17.61 -21.73
C ASN A 78 12.72 -18.62 -21.56
N VAL A 79 13.23 -18.83 -20.34
CA VAL A 79 14.27 -19.85 -20.08
C VAL A 79 13.74 -21.27 -20.33
N ALA A 80 12.52 -21.57 -19.89
CA ALA A 80 11.88 -22.87 -20.14
C ALA A 80 11.68 -23.16 -21.64
N ARG A 81 11.45 -22.12 -22.46
CA ARG A 81 11.36 -22.26 -23.92
C ARG A 81 12.71 -22.53 -24.59
N ILE A 82 13.81 -22.06 -24.01
CA ILE A 82 15.16 -22.19 -24.59
C ILE A 82 15.79 -23.55 -24.22
N SER A 83 15.40 -24.15 -23.11
CA SER A 83 15.87 -25.47 -22.66
C SER A 83 15.06 -26.66 -23.18
N GLY A 84 14.10 -26.43 -24.09
CA GLY A 84 13.22 -27.44 -24.68
C GLY A 84 13.60 -27.92 -26.08
N ASP A 85 14.75 -27.49 -26.61
CA ASP A 85 15.34 -27.94 -27.89
C ASP A 85 16.69 -28.65 -27.67
#